data_AF-A0A5N5TMQ1-F1
#
_entry.id   AF-A0A5N5TMQ1-F1
#
_cell.length_a   1.000
_cell.length_b   1.000
_cell.length_c   1.000
_cell.angle_alpha   90.00
_cell.angle_beta   90.00
_cell.angle_gamma   90.00
#
_symmetry.space_group_name_H-M   'P 1'
#
loop_
_entity.id
_entity.type
_entity.pdbx_description
1 polymer ?
#
loop_
_entity_poly.entity_id
_entity_poly.type
_entity_poly.pdbx_seq_one_letter_code
_entity_poly.pdbx_strand_id
1 'polypeptide(L)' 'MLDLYMLSFNWDGYVKSTDSIWIGSTPELELAVYTICFYHKPNALCDVSMNGVAYKIQTYQQSYNGGTYVGSAYPDIS' A
#
# COMPACT_ATOMS: atom_id res chain seq x y z
N MET A 1 -1.04 -10.01 15.64
CA MET A 1 -1.70 -10.53 14.44
C MET A 1 -1.67 -9.38 13.45
N LEU A 2 -1.30 -9.65 12.20
CA LEU A 2 -1.22 -8.59 11.19
C LEU A 2 -2.57 -8.53 10.51
N ASP A 3 -3.32 -7.47 10.78
CA ASP A 3 -4.72 -7.37 10.37
C ASP A 3 -4.89 -6.25 9.36
N LEU A 4 -5.66 -6.51 8.30
CA LEU A 4 -5.86 -5.59 7.20
C LEU A 4 -7.33 -5.16 7.17
N TYR A 5 -7.56 -3.85 7.23
CA TYR A 5 -8.89 -3.27 7.41
C TYR A 5 -9.19 -2.26 6.32
N MET A 6 -10.43 -2.30 5.79
CA MET A 6 -11.01 -1.24 4.97
C MET A 6 -11.68 -0.21 5.87
N LEU A 7 -11.28 1.04 5.75
CA LEU A 7 -11.78 2.15 6.56
C LEU A 7 -12.23 3.31 5.67
N SER A 8 -13.34 3.95 6.07
CA SER A 8 -13.74 5.26 5.57
C SER A 8 -13.74 6.23 6.74
N PHE A 9 -13.20 7.42 6.50
CA PHE A 9 -13.12 8.47 7.51
C PHE A 9 -13.23 9.85 6.88
N ASN A 10 -13.59 10.83 7.71
CA ASN A 10 -13.58 12.23 7.33
C ASN A 10 -12.19 12.83 7.64
N TRP A 11 -11.61 13.49 6.65
CA TRP A 11 -10.37 14.23 6.75
C TRP A 11 -10.64 15.69 6.42
N ASP A 12 -10.58 16.55 7.44
CA ASP A 12 -10.74 18.01 7.29
C ASP A 12 -12.02 18.42 6.54
N GLY A 13 -13.15 17.81 6.90
CA GLY A 13 -14.44 18.06 6.25
C GLY A 13 -14.69 17.24 4.98
N TYR A 14 -13.66 16.59 4.41
CA TYR A 14 -13.80 15.74 3.23
C TYR A 14 -13.90 14.26 3.60
N VAL A 15 -14.94 13.58 3.10
CA VAL A 15 -15.02 12.11 3.25
C VAL A 15 -14.04 11.47 2.29
N LYS A 16 -13.00 10.84 2.82
CA LYS A 16 -12.05 10.06 2.01
C LYS A 16 -12.72 8.75 1.59
N SER A 17 -12.51 8.35 0.33
CA SER A 17 -12.95 7.05 -0.17
C SER A 17 -12.37 5.92 0.69
N THR A 18 -13.13 4.82 0.78
CA THR A 18 -12.69 3.63 1.52
C THR A 18 -11.30 3.22 1.06
N ASP A 19 -10.40 3.07 2.03
CA ASP A 19 -9.02 2.69 1.79
C ASP A 19 -8.63 1.58 2.76
N SER A 20 -7.66 0.77 2.38
CA SER A 20 -7.18 -0.33 3.20
C SER A 20 -5.87 0.01 3.91
N ILE A 21 -5.75 -0.40 5.17
CA ILE A 21 -4.56 -0.16 5.98
C ILE A 21 -4.21 -1.41 6.79
N TRP A 22 -2.95 -1.46 7.26
CA TRP A 22 -2.47 -2.48 8.17
C TRP A 22 -2.62 -1.98 9.61
N ILE A 23 -3.06 -2.86 10.51
CA ILE A 23 -3.15 -2.60 11.94
C ILE A 23 -2.25 -3.61 12.67
N GLY A 24 -1.37 -3.11 13.54
CA GLY A 24 -0.46 -3.93 14.32
C GLY A 24 0.77 -4.45 13.55
N SER A 25 1.02 -3.95 12.34
CA SER A 25 2.25 -4.15 11.58
C SER A 25 3.39 -3.29 12.11
N THR A 26 4.63 -3.61 11.74
CA THR A 26 5.78 -2.74 12.03
C THR A 26 6.10 -1.86 10.81
N PRO A 27 6.59 -0.63 11.02
CA PRO A 27 6.97 0.26 9.92
C PRO A 27 8.00 -0.36 8.96
N GLU A 28 8.92 -1.19 9.49
CA GLU A 28 9.95 -1.85 8.69
C GLU A 28 9.36 -2.88 7.72
N LEU A 29 8.34 -3.61 8.18
CA LEU A 29 7.67 -4.61 7.35
C LEU A 29 6.91 -3.93 6.20
N GLU A 30 6.14 -2.89 6.50
CA GLU A 30 5.40 -2.14 5.47
C GLU A 30 6.36 -1.54 4.44
N LEU A 31 7.42 -0.87 4.90
CA LEU A 31 8.42 -0.28 4.03
C LEU A 31 9.09 -1.32 3.12
N ALA A 32 9.43 -2.50 3.67
CA ALA A 32 10.04 -3.58 2.90
C ALA A 32 9.11 -4.09 1.79
N VAL A 33 7.84 -4.38 2.13
CA VAL A 33 6.86 -4.89 1.17
C VAL A 33 6.58 -3.86 0.07
N TYR A 34 6.38 -2.58 0.43
CA TYR A 34 6.16 -1.51 -0.54
C TYR A 34 7.36 -1.32 -1.46
N THR A 35 8.59 -1.38 -0.92
CA THR A 35 9.81 -1.28 -1.72
C THR A 35 9.91 -2.43 -2.73
N ILE A 36 9.67 -3.67 -2.29
CA ILE A 36 9.71 -4.85 -3.17
C ILE A 36 8.67 -4.73 -4.29
N CYS A 37 7.43 -4.37 -3.95
CA CYS A 37 6.37 -4.24 -4.93
C CYS A 37 6.58 -3.08 -5.91
N PHE A 38 7.17 -1.97 -5.45
CA PHE A 38 7.55 -0.85 -6.31
C PHE A 38 8.60 -1.27 -7.36
N TYR A 39 9.60 -2.07 -6.97
CA TYR A 39 10.58 -2.60 -7.91
C TYR A 39 10.04 -3.68 -8.84
N HIS A 40 9.14 -4.53 -8.34
CA HIS A 40 8.66 -5.68 -9.09
C HIS A 40 7.50 -5.36 -10.04
N LYS A 41 6.53 -4.57 -9.59
CA LYS A 41 5.31 -4.18 -10.34
C LYS A 41 4.91 -2.73 -10.04
N PRO A 42 5.69 -1.73 -10.48
CA PRO A 42 5.30 -0.33 -10.34
C PRO A 42 4.02 -0.03 -11.14
N ASN A 43 3.14 0.81 -10.59
CA ASN A 43 1.86 1.21 -11.20
C ASN A 43 0.86 0.07 -11.44
N ALA A 44 1.05 -1.08 -10.78
CA ALA A 44 0.18 -2.23 -10.90
C ALA A 44 0.01 -2.93 -9.56
N LEU A 45 -1.01 -3.80 -9.48
CA LEU A 45 -1.25 -4.62 -8.30
C LEU A 45 -0.15 -5.69 -8.19
N CYS A 46 0.51 -5.70 -7.04
CA CYS A 46 1.53 -6.66 -6.64
C CYS A 46 0.90 -7.68 -5.68
N ASP A 47 0.80 -8.93 -6.10
CA ASP A 47 0.27 -10.01 -5.26
C ASP A 47 1.31 -10.43 -4.22
N VAL A 48 0.93 -10.42 -2.94
CA VAL A 48 1.79 -10.79 -1.82
C VAL A 48 1.07 -11.84 -0.98
N SER A 49 1.83 -12.82 -0.50
CA SER A 49 1.34 -13.80 0.45
C SER A 49 2.31 -13.91 1.61
N MET A 50 1.82 -13.68 2.83
CA MET A 50 2.59 -13.77 4.05
C MET A 50 1.76 -14.45 5.13
N ASN A 51 2.37 -15.40 5.84
CA ASN A 51 1.72 -16.12 6.93
C ASN A 51 0.35 -16.75 6.54
N GLY A 52 0.21 -17.21 5.31
CA GLY A 52 -1.02 -17.81 4.79
C GLY A 52 -2.13 -16.82 4.41
N VAL A 53 -1.89 -15.50 4.54
CA VAL A 53 -2.82 -14.45 4.10
C VAL A 53 -2.32 -13.87 2.78
N ALA A 54 -3.18 -13.87 1.78
CA ALA A 54 -2.91 -13.24 0.48
C ALA A 54 -3.59 -11.88 0.42
N TYR A 55 -2.84 -10.87 -0.03
CA TYR A 55 -3.32 -9.51 -0.25
C TYR A 55 -2.58 -8.88 -1.42
N LYS A 56 -3.11 -7.77 -1.94
CA LYS A 56 -2.47 -7.03 -3.02
C LYS A 56 -1.90 -5.74 -2.47
N ILE A 57 -0.84 -5.26 -3.11
CA ILE A 57 -0.24 -3.96 -2.83
C ILE A 57 -0.29 -3.14 -4.10
N GLN A 58 -0.89 -1.96 -4.02
CA GLN A 58 -0.82 -0.96 -5.06
C GLN A 58 0.37 -0.05 -4.78
N THR A 59 1.26 0.13 -5.76
CA THR A 59 2.31 1.14 -5.71
C THR A 59 2.24 2.02 -6.94
N TYR A 60 2.47 3.31 -6.77
CA TYR A 60 2.55 4.26 -7.87
C TYR A 60 3.97 4.76 -8.05
N GLN A 61 4.33 4.99 -9.31
CA GLN A 61 5.56 5.65 -9.69
C GLN A 61 5.30 7.12 -9.90
N GLN A 62 6.16 7.95 -9.33
CA GLN A 62 6.15 9.38 -9.53
C GLN A 62 7.43 9.81 -10.25
N SER A 63 7.26 10.39 -11.43
CA SER A 63 8.36 10.99 -12.19
C SER A 63 8.52 12.45 -11.78
N TYR A 64 9.71 12.84 -11.32
CA TYR A 64 9.99 14.22 -10.89
C TYR A 64 11.43 14.61 -11.28
N ASN A 65 11.62 15.76 -11.93
CA ASN A 65 12.95 16.24 -12.39
C ASN A 65 13.79 15.19 -13.14
N GLY A 66 13.16 14.33 -13.94
CA GLY A 66 13.84 13.26 -14.68
C GLY A 66 14.22 12.03 -13.83
N GLY A 67 13.94 12.04 -12.52
CA GLY A 67 14.08 10.88 -11.64
C GLY A 67 12.77 10.11 -11.48
N THR A 68 12.90 8.82 -11.18
CA THR A 68 11.79 7.92 -10.85
C THR A 68 11.77 7.68 -9.34
N TYR A 69 10.66 8.00 -8.71
CA TYR A 69 10.47 7.90 -7.26
C TYR A 69 9.23 7.07 -6.92
N VAL A 70 9.18 6.59 -5.68
CA VAL A 70 7.98 5.98 -5.13
C VAL A 70 6.95 7.08 -4.85
N GLY A 71 5.74 6.88 -5.34
CA GLY A 71 4.55 7.67 -5.02
C GLY A 71 3.76 7.01 -3.89
N SER A 72 2.42 7.07 -3.98
CA SER A 72 1.57 6.39 -3.01
C SER A 72 1.74 4.86 -3.06
N ALA A 73 1.77 4.24 -1.88
CA ALA A 73 1.76 2.78 -1.73
C ALA A 73 0.81 2.40 -0.59
N TYR A 74 -0.07 1.43 -0.84
CA TYR A 74 -1.07 0.99 0.12
C TYR A 74 -1.53 -0.45 -0.22
N PRO A 75 -2.01 -1.23 0.76
CA PRO A 75 -2.64 -2.51 0.46
C PRO A 75 -3.96 -2.29 -0.27
N ASP A 76 -4.31 -3.20 -1.16
CA ASP A 76 -5.59 -3.27 -1.82
C ASP A 76 -6.25 -4.61 -1.49
N ILE A 77 -7.43 -4.55 -0.87
CA ILE A 77 -8.29 -5.71 -0.60
C ILE A 77 -9.69 -5.52 -1.17
N SER A 78 -9.81 -4.69 -2.21
CA SER A 78 -11.05 -4.48 -2.95
C SER A 78 -11.42 -5.66 -3.84
#